data_AF-A0A1W7CZV1-F1
#
_entry.id   AF-A0A1W7CZV1-F1
#
_cell.length_a   1.000
_cell.length_b   1.000
_cell.length_c   1.000
_cell.angle_alpha   90.00
_cell.angle_beta   90.00
_cell.angle_gamma   90.00
#
_symmetry.space_group_name_H-M   'P 1'
#
loop_
_entity.id
_entity.type
_entity.pdbx_description
1 polymer ?
#
loop_
_entity_poly.entity_id
_entity_poly.type
_entity_poly.pdbx_seq_one_letter_code
_entity_poly.pdbx_strand_id
1 'polypeptide(L)'
;MSQLLTLNYPAPLPVGHLIEVTEYADTRPEKKRKGAGLGEAFQFPMVVDLDTGIRYMNHVHATTAGNAGSAYKSNAYPLTPRPDLVVDRVYRARVRACTLVFVEILYTQHTTLALDLEV
;
A
#
# COMPACT_ATOMS: atom_id res chain seq x y z
N MET A 1 13.33 -16.15 -3.48
CA MET A 1 12.16 -16.63 -2.72
C MET A 1 10.95 -15.83 -3.20
N SER A 2 9.81 -16.48 -3.49
CA SER A 2 8.64 -15.79 -4.02
C SER A 2 7.65 -15.41 -2.92
N GLN A 3 7.17 -14.17 -2.91
CA GLN A 3 6.20 -13.63 -1.95
C GLN A 3 4.99 -13.04 -2.68
N LEU A 4 3.81 -13.12 -2.07
CA LEU A 4 2.64 -12.36 -2.49
C LEU A 4 2.51 -11.09 -1.64
N LEU A 5 2.30 -9.95 -2.30
CA LEU A 5 2.06 -8.67 -1.67
C LEU A 5 0.69 -8.13 -2.11
N THR A 6 -0.16 -7.77 -1.16
CA THR A 6 -1.47 -7.17 -1.43
C THR A 6 -1.43 -5.68 -1.13
N LEU A 7 -1.91 -4.87 -2.08
CA LEU A 7 -2.06 -3.43 -1.97
C LEU A 7 -3.55 -3.08 -1.95
N ASN A 8 -3.92 -2.11 -1.11
CA ASN A 8 -5.32 -1.65 -1.00
C ASN A 8 -5.73 -0.63 -2.07
N TYR A 9 -4.87 -0.34 -3.03
CA TYR A 9 -5.10 0.58 -4.14
C TYR A 9 -4.72 -0.10 -5.47
N PRO A 10 -5.26 0.36 -6.60
CA PRO A 10 -4.80 -0.08 -7.91
C PRO A 10 -3.44 0.55 -8.24
N ALA A 11 -2.43 -0.28 -8.50
CA ALA A 11 -1.11 0.13 -8.93
C ALA A 11 -0.64 -0.78 -10.09
N PRO A 12 -0.66 -0.31 -11.34
CA PRO A 12 -0.14 -1.08 -12.46
C PRO A 12 1.40 -1.09 -12.40
N LEU A 13 1.96 -2.06 -11.69
CA LEU A 13 3.40 -2.27 -11.54
C LEU A 13 3.87 -3.29 -12.59
N PRO A 14 4.66 -2.89 -13.60
CA PRO A 14 5.01 -3.79 -14.70
C PRO A 14 5.90 -4.96 -14.25
N VAL A 15 5.74 -6.11 -14.92
CA VAL A 15 6.58 -7.28 -14.70
C VAL A 15 8.04 -6.97 -15.06
N GLY A 16 8.96 -7.47 -14.24
CA GLY A 16 10.41 -7.25 -14.36
C GLY A 16 10.91 -6.05 -13.57
N HIS A 17 10.03 -5.13 -13.19
CA HIS A 17 10.42 -3.91 -12.48
C HIS A 17 10.99 -4.21 -11.09
N LEU A 18 12.03 -3.48 -10.72
CA LEU A 18 12.56 -3.49 -9.38
C LEU A 18 11.75 -2.54 -8.48
N ILE A 19 11.26 -3.06 -7.37
CA ILE A 19 10.50 -2.28 -6.40
C ILE A 19 11.15 -2.31 -5.01
N GLU A 20 10.93 -1.24 -4.25
CA GLU A 20 11.20 -1.20 -2.81
C GLU A 20 9.86 -1.16 -2.06
N VAL A 21 9.72 -2.06 -1.10
CA VAL A 21 8.51 -2.23 -0.28
C VAL A 21 8.83 -1.81 1.15
N THR A 22 7.97 -0.97 1.73
CA THR A 22 8.02 -0.60 3.15
C THR A 22 6.77 -1.14 3.84
N GLU A 23 6.97 -2.06 4.79
CA GLU A 23 5.94 -2.61 5.67
C GLU A 23 5.99 -1.93 7.05
N TYR A 24 4.83 -1.76 7.67
CA TYR A 24 4.71 -1.05 8.95
C TYR A 24 4.23 -2.00 10.05
N ALA A 25 4.66 -1.76 11.28
CA ALA A 25 4.31 -2.56 12.44
C ALA A 25 2.94 -2.16 13.01
N ASP A 26 2.13 -3.15 13.44
CA ASP A 26 0.94 -2.90 14.27
C ASP A 26 1.34 -2.63 15.73
N THR A 27 1.58 -1.35 16.03
CA THR A 27 1.97 -0.87 17.37
C THR A 27 0.79 -0.68 18.32
N ARG A 28 -0.45 -0.98 17.90
CA ARG A 28 -1.61 -0.80 18.76
C ARG A 28 -1.58 -1.79 19.94
N PRO A 29 -2.06 -1.37 21.13
CA PRO A 29 -2.25 -2.29 22.25
C PRO A 29 -3.11 -3.48 21.85
N GLU A 30 -2.82 -4.68 22.38
CA GLU A 30 -3.49 -5.93 22.00
C GLU A 30 -5.03 -5.84 22.07
N LYS A 31 -5.57 -5.20 23.11
CA LYS A 31 -7.03 -4.99 23.29
C LYS A 31 -7.68 -4.18 22.17
N LYS A 32 -6.90 -3.38 21.43
CA LYS A 32 -7.32 -2.55 20.28
C LYS A 32 -7.08 -3.23 18.92
N ARG A 33 -6.50 -4.43 18.87
CA ARG A 33 -6.27 -5.19 17.62
C ARG A 33 -7.52 -5.92 17.11
N LYS A 34 -8.70 -5.66 17.67
CA LYS A 34 -9.96 -6.32 17.28
C LYS A 34 -10.53 -5.71 16.00
N GLY A 35 -11.07 -6.57 15.12
CA GLY A 35 -11.70 -6.19 13.86
C GLY A 35 -10.78 -6.36 12.64
N ALA A 36 -11.31 -6.12 11.45
CA ALA A 36 -10.58 -6.34 10.20
C ALA A 36 -9.49 -5.28 9.91
N GLY A 37 -9.44 -4.18 10.69
CA GLY A 37 -8.41 -3.15 10.60
C GLY A 37 -8.38 -2.34 9.29
N LEU A 38 -9.36 -2.54 8.41
CA LEU A 38 -9.43 -2.00 7.04
C LEU A 38 -9.31 -0.47 6.89
N GLY A 39 -9.36 0.27 8.02
CA GLY A 39 -9.16 1.72 8.08
C GLY A 39 -7.77 2.16 8.59
N GLU A 40 -6.85 1.24 8.81
CA GLU A 40 -5.57 1.52 9.48
C GLU A 40 -4.43 1.61 8.48
N ALA A 41 -3.70 2.73 8.48
CA ALA A 41 -2.65 2.98 7.49
C ALA A 41 -1.47 2.01 7.59
N PHE A 42 -1.14 1.47 8.77
CA PHE A 42 -0.02 0.55 8.92
C PHE A 42 -0.27 -0.82 8.27
N GLN A 43 -1.52 -1.19 7.97
CA GLN A 43 -1.83 -2.49 7.35
C GLN A 43 -1.47 -2.56 5.87
N PHE A 44 -1.19 -1.42 5.24
CA PHE A 44 -0.96 -1.35 3.81
C PHE A 44 0.47 -0.88 3.54
N PRO A 45 1.26 -1.68 2.82
CA PRO A 45 2.64 -1.33 2.52
C PRO A 45 2.70 -0.16 1.53
N MET A 46 3.82 0.57 1.59
CA MET A 46 4.20 1.52 0.55
C MET A 46 5.09 0.82 -0.47
N VAL A 47 4.90 1.11 -1.75
CA VAL A 47 5.74 0.60 -2.83
C VAL A 47 6.34 1.75 -3.62
N VAL A 48 7.63 1.69 -3.89
CA VAL A 48 8.29 2.55 -4.89
C VAL A 48 8.76 1.66 -6.02
N ASP A 49 8.34 1.97 -7.24
CA ASP A 49 8.95 1.43 -8.45
C ASP A 49 10.26 2.17 -8.70
N LEU A 50 11.39 1.47 -8.52
CA LEU A 50 12.72 2.05 -8.64
C LEU A 50 13.12 2.30 -10.09
N ASP A 51 12.47 1.62 -11.05
CA ASP A 51 12.78 1.78 -12.47
C ASP A 51 12.10 3.02 -13.06
N THR A 52 10.92 3.38 -12.54
CA THR A 52 10.17 4.58 -13.00
C THR A 52 10.23 5.75 -12.03
N GLY A 53 10.62 5.51 -10.78
CA GLY A 53 10.57 6.50 -9.69
C GLY A 53 9.16 6.76 -9.15
N ILE A 54 8.14 6.03 -9.62
CA ILE A 54 6.76 6.22 -9.17
C ILE A 54 6.59 5.61 -7.78
N ARG A 55 6.06 6.41 -6.85
CA ARG A 55 5.73 5.98 -5.49
C ARG A 55 4.23 5.77 -5.37
N TYR A 56 3.86 4.58 -4.94
CA TYR A 56 2.50 4.19 -4.64
C TYR A 56 2.30 4.17 -3.13
N MET A 57 1.41 5.02 -2.65
CA MET A 57 1.18 5.23 -1.22
C MET A 57 -0.26 4.93 -0.88
N ASN A 58 -0.46 4.33 0.29
CA ASN A 58 -1.78 4.18 0.85
C ASN A 58 -2.29 5.54 1.38
N HIS A 59 -3.46 5.91 0.91
CA HIS A 59 -4.25 6.99 1.51
C HIS A 59 -5.55 6.39 2.03
N VAL A 60 -5.67 6.27 3.35
CA VAL A 60 -6.87 5.71 3.98
C VAL A 60 -7.84 6.84 4.31
N HIS A 61 -8.98 6.84 3.63
CA HIS A 61 -10.15 7.61 4.06
C HIS A 61 -10.95 6.74 5.03
N ALA A 62 -11.00 7.14 6.30
CA ALA A 62 -11.73 6.39 7.34
C ALA A 62 -13.26 6.44 7.15
N THR A 63 -13.77 7.29 6.25
CA THR A 63 -15.20 7.41 5.93
C THR A 63 -15.38 7.73 4.44
N THR A 64 -16.56 7.48 3.87
CA THR A 64 -16.94 7.91 2.50
C THR A 64 -16.96 9.43 2.35
N ALA A 65 -17.20 10.15 3.45
CA ALA A 65 -16.99 11.59 3.56
C ALA A 65 -15.54 11.95 3.92
N GLY A 66 -14.57 11.03 3.78
CA GLY A 66 -13.22 11.12 4.35
C GLY A 66 -12.30 12.16 3.71
N ASN A 67 -12.81 12.92 2.74
CA ASN A 67 -12.23 14.20 2.31
C ASN A 67 -12.97 15.41 2.94
N ALA A 68 -13.70 15.19 4.03
CA ALA A 68 -14.66 16.12 4.65
C ALA A 68 -15.75 16.68 3.70
N GLY A 69 -16.06 15.98 2.60
CA GLY A 69 -16.93 16.53 1.55
C GLY A 69 -16.28 17.68 0.76
N SER A 70 -14.97 17.87 0.89
CA SER A 70 -14.24 18.91 0.16
C SER A 70 -14.19 18.57 -1.33
N ALA A 71 -14.67 19.50 -2.16
CA ALA A 71 -14.34 19.54 -3.58
C ALA A 71 -12.82 19.38 -3.73
N TYR A 72 -12.39 18.61 -4.75
CA TYR A 72 -11.00 18.31 -5.07
C TYR A 72 -10.04 19.46 -4.68
N LYS A 73 -9.38 19.32 -3.53
CA LYS A 73 -8.29 20.18 -3.11
C LYS A 73 -7.02 19.42 -3.42
N SER A 74 -6.07 20.06 -4.11
CA SER A 74 -4.73 19.50 -4.27
C SER A 74 -4.13 19.37 -2.86
N ASN A 75 -4.16 18.15 -2.33
CA ASN A 75 -3.56 17.82 -1.05
C ASN A 75 -2.05 17.72 -1.26
N ALA A 76 -1.27 18.36 -0.39
CA ALA A 76 0.17 18.19 -0.36
C ALA A 76 0.50 16.82 0.23
N TYR A 77 0.48 15.78 -0.61
CA TYR A 77 0.88 14.44 -0.19
C TYR A 77 2.40 14.38 -0.04
N PRO A 78 2.91 13.75 1.03
CA PRO A 78 4.34 13.64 1.25
C PRO A 78 4.99 12.79 0.15
N LEU A 79 6.24 13.13 -0.20
CA LEU A 79 7.07 12.32 -1.09
C LEU A 79 7.84 11.22 -0.35
N THR A 80 7.60 11.07 0.95
CA THR A 80 8.26 10.07 1.80
C THR A 80 7.22 9.17 2.47
N PRO A 81 7.62 7.96 2.89
CA PRO A 81 6.80 7.15 3.80
C PRO A 81 6.27 7.97 4.98
N ARG A 82 5.12 7.54 5.53
CA ARG A 82 4.48 8.20 6.66
C ARG A 82 5.42 8.19 7.87
N PRO A 83 5.92 9.36 8.34
CA PRO A 83 6.94 9.42 9.39
C PRO A 83 6.37 9.05 10.78
N ASP A 84 5.05 9.05 10.93
CA ASP A 84 4.33 8.69 12.14
C ASP A 84 4.13 7.18 12.32
N LEU A 85 4.40 6.37 11.29
CA LEU A 85 4.30 4.91 11.35
C LEU A 85 5.65 4.27 11.64
N VAL A 86 5.64 3.27 12.53
CA VAL A 86 6.83 2.46 12.81
C VAL A 86 7.04 1.48 11.66
N VAL A 87 8.20 1.55 11.02
CA VAL A 87 8.60 0.61 9.97
C VAL A 87 8.95 -0.73 10.59
N ASP A 88 8.31 -1.79 10.10
CA ASP A 88 8.64 -3.17 10.47
C ASP A 88 9.79 -3.70 9.61
N ARG A 89 9.69 -3.51 8.29
CA ARG A 89 10.68 -3.99 7.33
C ARG A 89 10.70 -3.13 6.07
N VAL A 90 11.88 -3.01 5.49
CA VAL A 90 12.08 -2.52 4.11
C VAL A 90 12.82 -3.59 3.32
N TYR A 91 12.38 -3.87 2.10
CA TYR A 91 13.07 -4.83 1.23
C TYR A 91 12.88 -4.49 -0.24
N ARG A 92 13.76 -5.05 -1.08
CA ARG A 92 13.68 -4.95 -2.54
C ARG A 92 13.26 -6.27 -3.16
N ALA A 93 12.50 -6.17 -4.24
CA ALA A 93 12.01 -7.32 -4.96
C ALA A 93 11.73 -6.98 -6.42
N ARG A 94 11.75 -7.99 -7.28
CA ARG A 94 11.32 -7.86 -8.67
C ARG A 94 9.88 -8.30 -8.84
N VAL A 95 9.11 -7.54 -9.61
CA VAL A 95 7.72 -7.89 -9.93
C VAL A 95 7.71 -9.06 -10.90
N ARG A 96 7.18 -10.20 -10.46
CA ARG A 96 7.00 -11.38 -11.30
C ARG A 96 5.64 -11.39 -12.00
N ALA A 97 4.61 -10.92 -11.30
CA ALA A 97 3.26 -10.75 -11.84
C ALA A 97 2.54 -9.62 -11.10
N CYS A 98 1.65 -8.93 -11.79
CA CYS A 98 0.78 -7.91 -11.22
C CYS A 98 -0.67 -8.20 -11.62
N THR A 99 -1.52 -8.42 -10.64
CA THR A 99 -2.95 -8.66 -10.83
C THR A 99 -3.74 -7.48 -10.31
N LEU A 100 -4.50 -6.83 -11.17
CA LEU A 100 -5.49 -5.82 -10.78
C LEU A 100 -6.81 -6.53 -10.49
N VAL A 101 -7.34 -6.34 -9.28
CA VAL A 101 -8.56 -7.00 -8.79
C VAL A 101 -9.64 -5.94 -8.61
N PHE A 102 -10.78 -6.11 -9.28
CA PHE A 102 -11.97 -5.32 -9.00
C PHE A 102 -12.83 -6.04 -7.96
N VAL A 103 -13.12 -5.36 -6.85
CA VAL A 103 -14.00 -5.89 -5.80
C VAL A 103 -15.40 -5.35 -6.03
N GLU A 104 -16.23 -6.16 -6.69
CA GLU A 104 -17.53 -5.77 -7.23
C GLU A 104 -18.45 -5.11 -6.21
N ILE A 105 -18.60 -5.69 -5.02
CA ILE A 105 -19.53 -5.19 -3.99
C ILE A 105 -19.05 -3.87 -3.34
N LEU A 106 -17.74 -3.60 -3.39
CA LEU A 106 -17.13 -2.40 -2.82
C LEU A 106 -16.83 -1.35 -3.89
N TYR A 107 -17.09 -1.66 -5.16
CA TYR A 107 -16.78 -0.81 -6.32
C TYR A 107 -15.37 -0.23 -6.27
N THR A 108 -14.40 -1.01 -5.78
CA THR A 108 -13.01 -0.59 -5.58
C THR A 108 -12.05 -1.52 -6.31
N GLN A 109 -10.84 -1.04 -6.55
CA GLN A 109 -9.78 -1.82 -7.19
C GLN A 109 -8.59 -2.00 -6.25
N HIS A 110 -7.97 -3.17 -6.31
CA HIS A 110 -6.80 -3.54 -5.54
C HIS A 110 -5.72 -4.12 -6.46
N THR A 111 -4.53 -4.30 -5.92
CA THR A 111 -3.42 -4.92 -6.63
C THR A 111 -2.83 -6.04 -5.79
N THR A 112 -2.59 -7.18 -6.43
CA THR A 112 -1.80 -8.27 -5.85
C THR A 112 -0.56 -8.48 -6.70
N LEU A 113 0.61 -8.45 -6.08
CA LEU A 113 1.89 -8.68 -6.73
C LEU A 113 2.44 -10.05 -6.33
N ALA A 114 2.95 -10.78 -7.31
CA ALA A 114 3.92 -11.84 -7.06
C ALA A 114 5.31 -11.25 -7.20
N LEU A 115 6.16 -11.44 -6.18
CA LEU A 115 7.46 -10.82 -6.05
C LEU A 115 8.56 -11.85 -5.90
N ASP A 116 9.69 -11.64 -6.57
CA ASP A 116 10.93 -12.36 -6.30
C ASP A 116 11.85 -11.47 -5.46
N LEU A 117 12.04 -11.85 -4.19
CA LEU A 117 12.89 -11.09 -3.26
C LEU A 117 14.34 -11.04 -3.74
N GLU A 118 14.95 -9.85 -3.74
CA GLU A 118 16.39 -9.72 -3.91
C GLU A 118 17.08 -10.15 -2.60
N VAL A 119 18.15 -10.95 -2.73
CA VAL A 119 18.96 -11.45 -1.60
C VAL A 119 19.97 -10.40 -1.20
#